data_AF-A0A7C5U0T1-F1
#
_entry.id   AF-A0A7C5U0T1-F1
#
_cell.length_a   1.000
_cell.length_b   1.000
_cell.length_c   1.000
_cell.angle_alpha   90.00
_cell.angle_beta   90.00
_cell.angle_gamma   90.00
#
_symmetry.space_group_name_H-M   'P 1'
#
loop_
_entity.id
_entity.type
_entity.pdbx_description
1 polymer ?
#
loop_
_entity_poly.entity_id
_entity_poly.type
_entity_poly.pdbx_seq_one_letter_code
_entity_poly.pdbx_strand_id
1 'polypeptide(L)'
;MRGNLDKSISVRAQGDIYTLWKPVNEILGSHNTKITITLDLHNRRARRISHGVFEVLVETRSTHIDWKLKLNGVSITREFKPTFLLELPDLNRYLCKFVYDITGLLNTDEATSREWANVTVKHDGGDPLVLRGIMLSAIYEDTEAFSTYNHVTGLLLLERDDEFTYNLNSLLQNTGDVQVKLVFYAPRAVRVRAVLGDKTETLTLQHNQVEEYTISSTFTPYIKLTPEVHENIQNYVVLSSVTVYSTSLRTPHLSIESIEASRQGSSIKIKLRIANNGESIPDRVIISVFNRGFLLGMVKCDPCKYEPNTLVEEELVIPAQSQLSELTVRIAWSKLTRTWFTDGKVVLA
;
A
#
# COMPACT_ATOMS: atom_id res chain seq x y z
N MET A 1 -14.11 1.23 26.40
CA MET A 1 -14.02 1.82 25.03
C MET A 1 -14.38 3.31 25.01
N ARG A 2 -13.56 4.16 24.37
CA ARG A 2 -13.84 5.59 24.12
C ARG A 2 -13.56 5.98 22.67
N GLY A 3 -14.25 6.99 22.14
CA GLY A 3 -14.15 7.37 20.72
C GLY A 3 -15.06 6.55 19.81
N ASN A 4 -14.89 6.68 18.50
CA ASN A 4 -15.76 6.03 17.52
C ASN A 4 -15.05 5.67 16.21
N LEU A 5 -15.64 4.71 15.50
CA LEU A 5 -15.35 4.30 14.12
C LEU A 5 -16.66 4.38 13.35
N ASP A 6 -17.06 5.57 12.93
CA ASP A 6 -18.41 5.86 12.44
C ASP A 6 -18.47 6.19 10.94
N LYS A 7 -17.36 6.65 10.34
CA LYS A 7 -17.29 6.95 8.91
C LYS A 7 -16.89 5.69 8.16
N SER A 8 -17.84 5.18 7.39
CA SER A 8 -17.62 4.05 6.49
C SER A 8 -17.65 4.49 5.03
N ILE A 9 -16.79 3.86 4.24
CA ILE A 9 -16.70 4.03 2.80
C ILE A 9 -16.78 2.62 2.22
N SER A 10 -17.94 2.28 1.67
CA SER A 10 -18.17 1.00 1.00
C SER A 10 -18.29 1.24 -0.50
N VAL A 11 -17.44 0.59 -1.28
CA VAL A 11 -17.39 0.73 -2.74
C VAL A 11 -17.30 -0.66 -3.38
N ARG A 12 -18.06 -0.84 -4.46
CA ARG A 12 -17.92 -1.98 -5.37
C ARG A 12 -17.71 -1.40 -6.76
N ALA A 13 -16.55 -1.64 -7.35
CA ALA A 13 -16.13 -0.96 -8.57
C ALA A 13 -15.31 -1.88 -9.49
N GLN A 14 -15.41 -1.61 -10.79
CA GLN A 14 -14.55 -2.17 -11.81
C GLN A 14 -13.20 -1.42 -11.77
N GLY A 15 -12.22 -2.05 -11.11
CA GLY A 15 -10.96 -1.43 -10.80
C GLY A 15 -10.16 -2.20 -9.75
N ASP A 16 -8.92 -1.76 -9.55
CA ASP A 16 -7.96 -2.34 -8.61
C ASP A 16 -7.74 -1.39 -7.42
N ILE A 17 -7.67 -1.97 -6.22
CA ILE A 17 -7.49 -1.21 -4.98
C ILE A 17 -6.01 -1.04 -4.71
N TYR A 18 -5.63 0.18 -4.38
CA TYR A 18 -4.32 0.50 -3.84
C TYR A 18 -4.45 1.14 -2.48
N THR A 19 -3.73 0.60 -1.50
CA THR A 19 -3.65 1.20 -0.17
C THR A 19 -2.20 1.35 0.23
N LEU A 20 -1.86 2.54 0.73
CA LEU A 20 -0.53 2.88 1.19
C LEU A 20 -0.64 3.53 2.56
N TRP A 21 -0.06 2.87 3.57
CA TRP A 21 0.22 3.48 4.86
C TRP A 21 1.69 3.90 4.92
N LYS A 22 1.96 5.13 5.36
CA LYS A 22 3.31 5.61 5.61
C LYS A 22 3.42 6.14 7.04
N PRO A 23 4.13 5.43 7.95
CA PRO A 23 4.48 6.00 9.25
C PRO A 23 5.46 7.16 9.04
N VAL A 24 5.30 8.23 9.81
CA VAL A 24 6.10 9.45 9.65
C VAL A 24 6.81 9.78 10.96
N ASN A 25 6.05 9.95 12.06
CA ASN A 25 6.56 10.31 13.39
C ASN A 25 7.46 11.57 13.42
N GLU A 26 7.08 12.61 12.68
CA GLU A 26 7.86 13.85 12.59
C GLU A 26 7.23 14.98 13.40
N ILE A 27 8.05 15.72 14.14
CA ILE A 27 7.61 16.87 14.93
C ILE A 27 7.69 18.12 14.07
N LEU A 28 6.56 18.81 13.89
CA LEU A 28 6.47 20.10 13.24
C LEU A 28 6.18 21.21 14.26
N GLY A 29 6.89 22.32 14.11
CA GLY A 29 6.81 23.48 14.99
C GLY A 29 7.70 24.61 14.50
N SER A 30 8.06 25.55 15.37
CA SER A 30 8.88 26.74 15.01
C SER A 30 10.22 26.41 14.34
N HIS A 31 10.89 25.34 14.75
CA HIS A 31 12.21 24.95 14.22
C HIS A 31 12.15 24.00 13.02
N ASN A 32 11.01 23.32 12.82
CA ASN A 32 10.77 22.42 11.70
C ASN A 32 9.36 22.68 11.16
N THR A 33 9.21 23.74 10.38
CA THR A 33 7.89 24.24 10.00
C THR A 33 7.29 23.50 8.81
N LYS A 34 8.05 22.65 8.10
CA LYS A 34 7.60 22.06 6.84
C LYS A 34 8.25 20.71 6.59
N ILE A 35 7.44 19.75 6.16
CA ILE A 35 7.89 18.48 5.60
C ILE A 35 7.19 18.21 4.27
N THR A 36 7.90 17.55 3.36
CA THR A 36 7.31 16.98 2.13
C THR A 36 7.52 15.48 2.15
N ILE A 37 6.42 14.75 2.00
CA ILE A 37 6.38 13.29 2.00
C ILE A 37 5.97 12.84 0.60
N THR A 38 6.86 12.12 -0.07
CA THR A 38 6.53 11.46 -1.34
C THR A 38 5.76 10.17 -1.06
N LEU A 39 4.62 10.04 -1.72
CA LEU A 39 3.80 8.84 -1.79
C LEU A 39 4.02 8.21 -3.15
N ASP A 40 4.49 6.97 -3.16
CA ASP A 40 4.59 6.21 -4.40
C ASP A 40 3.16 5.88 -4.87
N LEU A 41 2.91 6.07 -6.16
CA LEU A 41 1.66 5.67 -6.80
C LEU A 41 2.01 4.62 -7.86
N HIS A 42 1.14 3.63 -8.05
CA HIS A 42 1.34 2.72 -9.18
C HIS A 42 1.17 3.44 -10.51
N ASN A 43 1.83 2.91 -11.55
CA ASN A 43 1.72 3.46 -12.88
C ASN A 43 0.26 3.49 -13.34
N ARG A 44 -0.23 4.71 -13.52
CA ARG A 44 -1.64 4.96 -13.79
C ARG A 44 -1.98 4.74 -15.25
N ARG A 45 -1.03 4.82 -16.19
CA ARG A 45 -1.29 4.69 -17.65
C ARG A 45 -2.55 5.43 -18.13
N ALA A 46 -2.74 6.65 -17.65
CA ALA A 46 -3.96 7.44 -17.88
C ALA A 46 -5.28 6.85 -17.32
N ARG A 47 -5.23 5.78 -16.53
CA ARG A 47 -6.35 5.28 -15.74
C ARG A 47 -6.75 6.32 -14.71
N ARG A 48 -8.04 6.58 -14.68
CA ARG A 48 -8.66 7.45 -13.68
C ARG A 48 -8.76 6.71 -12.36
N ILE A 49 -8.86 7.48 -11.29
CA ILE A 49 -9.24 7.00 -9.98
C ILE A 49 -10.73 7.27 -9.80
N SER A 50 -11.50 6.22 -9.53
CA SER A 50 -12.93 6.34 -9.21
C SER A 50 -13.15 6.81 -7.77
N HIS A 51 -12.22 6.46 -6.88
CA HIS A 51 -12.30 6.82 -5.47
C HIS A 51 -10.90 7.00 -4.86
N GLY A 52 -10.67 8.15 -4.21
CA GLY A 52 -9.42 8.50 -3.56
C GLY A 52 -9.62 9.10 -2.18
N VAL A 53 -9.17 8.39 -1.15
CA VAL A 53 -9.23 8.84 0.25
C VAL A 53 -7.83 9.09 0.78
N PHE A 54 -7.64 10.23 1.44
CA PHE A 54 -6.41 10.58 2.11
C PHE A 54 -6.64 10.85 3.58
N GLU A 55 -5.88 10.19 4.43
CA GLU A 55 -5.97 10.35 5.87
C GLU A 55 -4.66 10.84 6.46
N VAL A 56 -4.77 11.72 7.45
CA VAL A 56 -3.61 12.23 8.18
C VAL A 56 -3.87 12.07 9.67
N LEU A 57 -2.94 11.39 10.35
CA LEU A 57 -2.97 11.19 11.79
C LEU A 57 -1.94 12.11 12.45
N VAL A 58 -2.41 12.93 13.38
CA VAL A 58 -1.63 13.97 14.05
C VAL A 58 -1.84 13.86 15.55
N GLU A 59 -0.78 14.08 16.32
CA GLU A 59 -0.87 14.26 17.76
C GLU A 59 -0.47 15.69 18.13
N THR A 60 -1.22 16.33 19.02
CA THR A 60 -1.01 17.73 19.41
C THR A 60 -1.51 17.97 20.83
N ARG A 61 -1.14 19.09 21.44
CA ARG A 61 -1.68 19.53 22.74
C ARG A 61 -2.96 20.35 22.60
N SER A 62 -3.24 20.85 21.41
CA SER A 62 -4.39 21.69 21.11
C SER A 62 -5.47 20.90 20.38
N THR A 63 -6.74 21.28 20.58
CA THR A 63 -7.87 20.77 19.80
C THR A 63 -7.97 21.41 18.41
N HIS A 64 -7.14 22.41 18.15
CA HIS A 64 -7.04 23.15 16.89
C HIS A 64 -5.62 23.04 16.32
N ILE A 65 -5.50 22.89 15.00
CA ILE A 65 -4.22 22.72 14.33
C ILE A 65 -4.06 23.81 13.25
N ASP A 66 -3.08 24.69 13.46
CA ASP A 66 -2.70 25.74 12.51
C ASP A 66 -1.65 25.22 11.54
N TRP A 67 -2.13 24.64 10.44
CA TRP A 67 -1.30 24.04 9.40
C TRP A 67 -1.86 24.24 8.00
N LYS A 68 -1.04 23.94 7.00
CA LYS A 68 -1.43 23.81 5.61
C LYS A 68 -1.00 22.46 5.08
N LEU A 69 -1.95 21.75 4.49
CA LEU A 69 -1.74 20.48 3.82
C LEU A 69 -1.91 20.68 2.31
N LYS A 70 -0.93 20.24 1.53
CA LYS A 70 -0.98 20.29 0.07
C LYS A 70 -0.68 18.93 -0.54
N LEU A 71 -1.41 18.56 -1.59
CA LEU A 71 -1.12 17.43 -2.46
C LEU A 71 -0.72 17.97 -3.82
N ASN A 72 0.48 17.64 -4.29
CA ASN A 72 1.05 18.15 -5.55
C ASN A 72 0.92 19.68 -5.68
N GLY A 73 1.17 20.40 -4.58
CA GLY A 73 1.08 21.86 -4.54
C GLY A 73 -0.34 22.43 -4.38
N VAL A 74 -1.39 21.62 -4.57
CA VAL A 74 -2.79 22.01 -4.39
C VAL A 74 -3.20 21.86 -2.93
N SER A 75 -3.79 22.90 -2.33
CA SER A 75 -4.17 22.86 -0.91
C SER A 75 -5.40 21.98 -0.67
N ILE A 76 -5.29 21.08 0.31
CA ILE A 76 -6.35 20.15 0.72
C ILE A 76 -7.06 20.64 1.99
N THR A 77 -6.35 21.36 2.86
CA THR A 77 -6.93 21.94 4.08
C THR A 77 -7.96 23.02 3.75
N ARG A 78 -9.24 22.64 3.79
CA ARG A 78 -10.38 23.58 3.81
C ARG A 78 -10.90 23.84 5.22
N GLU A 79 -10.67 22.90 6.15
CA GLU A 79 -11.17 22.93 7.52
C GLU A 79 -10.01 22.70 8.51
N PHE A 80 -9.93 23.54 9.55
CA PHE A 80 -8.91 23.44 10.60
C PHE A 80 -9.30 22.48 11.73
N LYS A 81 -10.57 22.07 11.76
CA LYS A 81 -11.10 21.12 12.74
C LYS A 81 -10.82 19.69 12.25
N PRO A 82 -10.26 18.81 13.09
CA PRO A 82 -10.07 17.42 12.71
C PRO A 82 -11.42 16.73 12.52
N THR A 83 -11.46 15.77 11.60
CA THR A 83 -12.64 14.90 11.39
C THR A 83 -12.92 14.08 12.66
N PHE A 84 -11.86 13.60 13.30
CA PHE A 84 -11.92 12.90 14.58
C PHE A 84 -10.91 13.48 15.57
N LEU A 85 -11.34 13.61 16.82
CA LEU A 85 -10.53 14.08 17.92
C LEU A 85 -10.71 13.08 19.07
N LEU A 86 -9.59 12.59 19.61
CA LEU A 86 -9.56 11.71 20.77
C LEU A 86 -8.56 12.26 21.78
N GLU A 87 -9.00 12.52 22.99
CA GLU A 87 -8.12 12.86 24.10
C GLU A 87 -7.33 11.61 24.55
N LEU A 88 -6.03 11.80 24.80
CA LEU A 88 -5.11 10.80 25.34
C LEU A 88 -4.83 11.15 26.81
N PRO A 89 -5.60 10.61 27.77
CA PRO A 89 -5.65 11.14 29.14
C PRO A 89 -4.28 11.18 29.83
N ASP A 90 -3.49 10.13 29.68
CA ASP A 90 -2.18 9.99 30.35
C ASP A 90 -1.08 10.85 29.75
N LEU A 91 -1.30 11.39 28.54
CA LEU A 91 -0.29 12.16 27.81
C LEU A 91 -0.56 13.66 27.80
N ASN A 92 -1.75 14.09 28.24
CA ASN A 92 -2.23 15.46 28.08
C ASN A 92 -2.08 15.94 26.63
N ARG A 93 -2.54 15.11 25.70
CA ARG A 93 -2.48 15.32 24.24
C ARG A 93 -3.78 14.86 23.60
N TYR A 94 -4.00 15.30 22.38
CA TYR A 94 -5.07 14.86 21.50
C TYR A 94 -4.47 14.13 20.31
N LEU A 95 -5.09 13.01 19.97
CA LEU A 95 -4.93 12.40 18.67
C LEU A 95 -6.02 12.93 17.74
N CYS A 96 -5.60 13.51 16.63
CA CYS A 96 -6.44 14.13 15.62
C CYS A 96 -6.32 13.34 14.33
N LYS A 97 -7.44 13.08 13.67
CA LYS A 97 -7.48 12.46 12.36
C LYS A 97 -8.24 13.34 11.37
N PHE A 98 -7.64 13.55 10.22
CA PHE A 98 -8.23 14.29 9.10
C PHE A 98 -8.47 13.33 7.95
N VAL A 99 -9.66 13.37 7.35
CA VAL A 99 -10.05 12.50 6.24
C VAL A 99 -10.51 13.35 5.06
N TYR A 100 -9.83 13.24 3.93
CA TYR A 100 -10.08 14.04 2.73
C TYR A 100 -10.45 13.13 1.55
N ASP A 101 -11.47 13.53 0.79
CA ASP A 101 -11.67 13.02 -0.56
C ASP A 101 -10.74 13.79 -1.50
N ILE A 102 -9.80 13.06 -2.11
CA ILE A 102 -8.81 13.60 -3.04
C ILE A 102 -8.98 13.04 -4.45
N THR A 103 -10.11 12.40 -4.75
CA THR A 103 -10.42 11.77 -6.06
C THR A 103 -10.16 12.74 -7.21
N GLY A 104 -10.68 13.97 -7.11
CA GLY A 104 -10.49 15.00 -8.14
C GLY A 104 -9.04 15.47 -8.28
N LEU A 105 -8.32 15.61 -7.16
CA LEU A 105 -6.91 16.05 -7.16
C LEU A 105 -6.00 15.01 -7.82
N LEU A 106 -6.31 13.75 -7.60
CA LEU A 106 -5.58 12.64 -8.20
C LEU A 106 -5.89 12.46 -9.69
N ASN A 107 -6.96 13.02 -10.23
CA ASN A 107 -7.37 12.88 -11.64
C ASN A 107 -6.98 14.08 -12.53
N THR A 108 -6.06 14.93 -12.06
CA THR A 108 -5.48 16.00 -12.89
C THR A 108 -4.47 15.44 -13.89
N ASP A 109 -4.23 16.15 -15.00
CA ASP A 109 -3.23 15.74 -16.02
C ASP A 109 -1.82 15.59 -15.41
N GLU A 110 -1.47 16.48 -14.47
CA GLU A 110 -0.20 16.39 -13.74
C GLU A 110 -0.14 15.16 -12.82
N ALA A 111 -1.23 14.81 -12.14
CA ALA A 111 -1.26 13.66 -11.23
C ALA A 111 -1.32 12.31 -11.97
N THR A 112 -1.95 12.26 -13.14
CA THR A 112 -2.09 11.04 -13.95
C THR A 112 -0.82 10.70 -14.73
N SER A 113 0.04 11.69 -15.00
CA SER A 113 1.32 11.51 -15.69
C SER A 113 2.48 11.09 -14.77
N ARG A 114 2.26 11.02 -13.45
CA ARG A 114 3.30 10.69 -12.47
C ARG A 114 2.98 9.40 -11.72
N GLU A 115 4.03 8.68 -11.33
CA GLU A 115 3.98 7.49 -10.47
C GLU A 115 4.21 7.86 -9.00
N TRP A 116 3.97 9.12 -8.62
CA TRP A 116 4.11 9.59 -7.24
C TRP A 116 3.25 10.83 -7.00
N ALA A 117 2.94 11.09 -5.72
CA ALA A 117 2.35 12.33 -5.26
C ALA A 117 3.10 12.90 -4.05
N ASN A 118 3.32 14.21 -4.03
CA ASN A 118 3.98 14.89 -2.93
C ASN A 118 2.93 15.49 -1.99
N VAL A 119 2.96 15.05 -0.75
CA VAL A 119 2.20 15.65 0.35
C VAL A 119 3.10 16.61 1.09
N THR A 120 2.78 17.90 1.08
CA THR A 120 3.47 18.91 1.87
C THR A 120 2.63 19.27 3.08
N VAL A 121 3.21 19.13 4.27
CA VAL A 121 2.62 19.59 5.53
C VAL A 121 3.45 20.76 6.03
N LYS A 122 2.79 21.89 6.28
CA LYS A 122 3.42 23.10 6.80
C LYS A 122 2.72 23.52 8.09
N HIS A 123 3.46 23.60 9.19
CA HIS A 123 3.03 24.24 10.43
C HIS A 123 3.05 25.76 10.23
N ASP A 124 1.91 26.40 10.50
CA ASP A 124 1.71 27.84 10.30
C ASP A 124 1.58 28.60 11.62
N GLY A 125 1.46 27.91 12.78
CA GLY A 125 1.37 28.54 14.09
C GLY A 125 0.89 27.59 15.20
N GLY A 126 0.67 28.13 16.40
CA GLY A 126 0.14 27.35 17.53
C GLY A 126 1.12 26.34 18.13
N ASP A 127 0.58 25.35 18.83
CA ASP A 127 1.37 24.30 19.47
C ASP A 127 2.08 23.40 18.44
N PRO A 128 3.28 22.88 18.76
CA PRO A 128 3.91 21.84 17.96
C PRO A 128 3.01 20.62 17.82
N LEU A 129 3.06 20.00 16.63
CA LEU A 129 2.31 18.78 16.33
C LEU A 129 3.27 17.66 15.92
N VAL A 130 2.88 16.42 16.19
CA VAL A 130 3.57 15.22 15.72
C VAL A 130 2.75 14.62 14.60
N LEU A 131 3.28 14.66 13.38
CA LEU A 131 2.70 13.96 12.24
C LEU A 131 3.01 12.48 12.38
N ARG A 132 2.03 11.69 12.82
CA ARG A 132 2.21 10.27 13.15
C ARG A 132 2.26 9.41 11.91
N GLY A 133 1.36 9.65 10.96
CA GLY A 133 1.35 8.93 9.69
C GLY A 133 0.29 9.42 8.73
N ILE A 134 0.39 8.94 7.50
CA ILE A 134 -0.55 9.24 6.43
C ILE A 134 -1.00 7.97 5.74
N MET A 135 -2.27 7.94 5.34
CA MET A 135 -2.85 6.85 4.57
C MET A 135 -3.38 7.37 3.25
N LEU A 136 -3.13 6.63 2.18
CA LEU A 136 -3.75 6.83 0.88
C LEU A 136 -4.50 5.56 0.48
N SER A 137 -5.77 5.69 0.10
CA SER A 137 -6.55 4.62 -0.51
C SER A 137 -7.08 5.05 -1.89
N ALA A 138 -6.51 4.41 -2.90
CA ALA A 138 -6.79 4.37 -4.34
C ALA A 138 -7.83 3.34 -4.80
N ILE A 139 -8.78 3.65 -5.68
CA ILE A 139 -9.36 2.67 -6.63
C ILE A 139 -9.09 3.12 -8.06
N TYR A 140 -8.21 2.40 -8.76
CA TYR A 140 -7.88 2.65 -10.17
C TYR A 140 -8.90 1.98 -11.07
N GLU A 141 -9.55 2.75 -11.94
CA GLU A 141 -10.49 2.21 -12.92
C GLU A 141 -9.74 1.32 -13.94
N ASP A 142 -10.18 0.07 -14.08
CA ASP A 142 -9.66 -0.85 -15.08
C ASP A 142 -10.66 -1.97 -15.35
N THR A 143 -10.85 -2.33 -16.62
CA THR A 143 -11.84 -3.32 -17.03
C THR A 143 -11.52 -4.76 -16.62
N GLU A 144 -10.25 -5.04 -16.36
CA GLU A 144 -9.72 -6.36 -16.03
C GLU A 144 -9.61 -6.60 -14.51
N ALA A 145 -10.01 -5.62 -13.71
CA ALA A 145 -10.04 -5.70 -12.27
C ALA A 145 -11.45 -5.47 -11.74
N PHE A 146 -11.79 -6.15 -10.65
CA PHE A 146 -13.01 -5.92 -9.92
C PHE A 146 -12.73 -5.98 -8.43
N SER A 147 -13.19 -4.96 -7.72
CA SER A 147 -12.86 -4.76 -6.32
C SER A 147 -14.10 -4.46 -5.49
N THR A 148 -14.17 -5.12 -4.34
CA THR A 148 -15.06 -4.75 -3.24
C THR A 148 -14.20 -4.19 -2.12
N TYR A 149 -14.46 -2.96 -1.71
CA TYR A 149 -13.70 -2.20 -0.73
C TYR A 149 -14.64 -1.71 0.36
N ASN A 150 -14.25 -1.88 1.61
CA ASN A 150 -14.93 -1.29 2.74
C ASN A 150 -13.91 -0.75 3.73
N HIS A 151 -13.93 0.55 3.95
CA HIS A 151 -13.02 1.23 4.85
C HIS A 151 -13.79 1.97 5.93
N VAL A 152 -13.46 1.65 7.16
CA VAL A 152 -14.01 2.32 8.33
C VAL A 152 -12.91 3.05 9.05
N THR A 153 -13.17 4.31 9.35
CA THR A 153 -12.19 5.26 9.85
C THR A 153 -12.75 6.01 11.04
N GLY A 154 -11.86 6.39 11.96
CA GLY A 154 -12.19 7.09 13.18
C GLY A 154 -11.02 7.03 14.15
N LEU A 155 -11.30 7.14 15.45
CA LEU A 155 -10.33 6.96 16.52
C LEU A 155 -11.04 6.25 17.67
N LEU A 156 -10.76 4.95 17.83
CA LEU A 156 -11.34 4.14 18.89
C LEU A 156 -10.26 3.71 19.88
N LEU A 157 -10.35 4.21 21.10
CA LEU A 157 -9.50 3.82 22.22
C LEU A 157 -10.03 2.52 22.83
N LEU A 158 -9.20 1.49 22.76
CA LEU A 158 -9.42 0.19 23.38
C LEU A 158 -8.51 0.08 24.60
N GLU A 159 -9.13 0.05 25.78
CA GLU A 159 -8.46 -0.21 27.04
C GLU A 159 -8.25 -1.72 27.22
N ARG A 160 -7.54 -2.08 28.29
CA ARG A 160 -7.40 -3.47 28.70
C ARG A 160 -8.77 -4.12 28.88
N ASP A 161 -8.91 -5.36 28.42
CA ASP A 161 -10.13 -6.17 28.48
C ASP A 161 -11.31 -5.60 27.67
N ASP A 162 -11.17 -4.46 26.97
CA ASP A 162 -12.13 -4.04 25.97
C ASP A 162 -12.16 -5.06 24.82
N GLU A 163 -13.35 -5.33 24.34
CA GLU A 163 -13.58 -6.16 23.17
C GLU A 163 -14.28 -5.34 22.10
N PHE A 164 -13.62 -5.22 20.95
CA PHE A 164 -14.19 -4.59 19.78
C PHE A 164 -14.47 -5.64 18.70
N THR A 165 -15.72 -5.72 18.28
CA THR A 165 -16.13 -6.55 17.15
C THR A 165 -16.53 -5.66 15.99
N TYR A 166 -15.82 -5.82 14.88
CA TYR A 166 -16.20 -5.19 13.63
C TYR A 166 -16.85 -6.22 12.71
N ASN A 167 -18.11 -5.99 12.36
CA ASN A 167 -18.85 -6.83 11.44
C ASN A 167 -18.40 -6.54 10.01
N LEU A 168 -17.86 -7.57 9.36
CA LEU A 168 -17.43 -7.49 7.97
C LEU A 168 -18.66 -7.33 7.07
N ASN A 169 -18.56 -6.45 6.08
CA ASN A 169 -19.69 -6.07 5.24
C ASN A 169 -20.20 -7.28 4.43
N SER A 170 -21.53 -7.47 4.42
CA SER A 170 -22.22 -8.46 3.59
C SER A 170 -21.84 -8.41 2.10
N LEU A 171 -21.39 -7.26 1.58
CA LEU A 171 -20.92 -7.12 0.20
C LEU A 171 -19.70 -8.00 -0.14
N LEU A 172 -18.96 -8.45 0.88
CA LEU A 172 -17.84 -9.37 0.74
C LEU A 172 -18.26 -10.84 0.92
N GLN A 173 -19.52 -11.11 1.25
CA GLN A 173 -20.04 -12.47 1.29
C GLN A 173 -19.90 -13.09 -0.11
N ASN A 174 -19.31 -14.28 -0.17
CA ASN A 174 -18.98 -15.01 -1.41
C ASN A 174 -17.84 -14.40 -2.24
N THR A 175 -17.12 -13.39 -1.73
CA THR A 175 -15.79 -13.08 -2.25
C THR A 175 -14.80 -14.09 -1.69
N GLY A 176 -13.78 -14.48 -2.48
CA GLY A 176 -12.80 -15.49 -2.10
C GLY A 176 -11.89 -15.01 -0.96
N ASP A 177 -10.61 -14.84 -1.25
CA ASP A 177 -9.68 -14.29 -0.27
C ASP A 177 -9.99 -12.82 0.01
N VAL A 178 -10.02 -12.48 1.30
CA VAL A 178 -10.24 -11.14 1.83
C VAL A 178 -8.97 -10.68 2.54
N GLN A 179 -8.63 -9.41 2.32
CA GLN A 179 -7.54 -8.73 3.01
C GLN A 179 -8.14 -7.77 4.04
N VAL A 180 -7.72 -7.90 5.29
CA VAL A 180 -8.05 -6.96 6.37
C VAL A 180 -6.79 -6.20 6.74
N LYS A 181 -6.84 -4.88 6.61
CA LYS A 181 -5.80 -3.97 7.10
C LYS A 181 -6.27 -3.22 8.34
N LEU A 182 -5.44 -3.21 9.37
CA LEU A 182 -5.69 -2.54 10.63
C LEU A 182 -4.58 -1.51 10.85
N VAL A 183 -4.95 -0.28 11.16
CA VAL A 183 -3.99 0.76 11.56
C VAL A 183 -4.21 1.11 13.01
N PHE A 184 -3.17 0.96 13.82
CA PHE A 184 -3.21 1.23 15.24
C PHE A 184 -2.15 2.23 15.66
N TYR A 185 -2.48 3.07 16.64
CA TYR A 185 -1.51 3.85 17.39
C TYR A 185 -1.37 3.30 18.80
N ALA A 186 -0.13 3.04 19.22
CA ALA A 186 0.20 2.52 20.53
C ALA A 186 1.05 3.53 21.33
N PRO A 187 0.45 4.33 22.22
CA PRO A 187 1.20 5.22 23.11
C PRO A 187 2.22 4.49 23.99
N ARG A 188 1.92 3.24 24.35
CA ARG A 188 2.79 2.31 25.07
C ARG A 188 2.80 0.99 24.32
N ALA A 189 3.88 0.23 24.46
CA ALA A 189 3.97 -1.09 23.83
C ALA A 189 2.83 -1.98 24.36
N VAL A 190 2.11 -2.63 23.45
CA VAL A 190 0.92 -3.40 23.77
C VAL A 190 0.75 -4.52 22.74
N ARG A 191 0.16 -5.63 23.15
CA ARG A 191 -0.24 -6.70 22.24
C ARG A 191 -1.75 -6.64 22.03
N VAL A 192 -2.20 -6.91 20.81
CA VAL A 192 -3.62 -7.00 20.47
C VAL A 192 -3.86 -8.35 19.84
N ARG A 193 -4.75 -9.13 20.43
CA ARG A 193 -5.23 -10.37 19.83
C ARG A 193 -6.31 -10.03 18.80
N ALA A 194 -6.07 -10.41 17.56
CA ALA A 194 -7.02 -10.32 16.47
C ALA A 194 -7.56 -11.71 16.14
N VAL A 195 -8.88 -11.88 16.23
CA VAL A 195 -9.58 -13.13 15.90
C VAL A 195 -10.43 -12.89 14.66
N LEU A 196 -10.19 -13.67 13.62
CA LEU A 196 -10.84 -13.58 12.33
C LEU A 196 -11.28 -14.98 11.91
N GLY A 197 -12.49 -15.36 12.28
CA GLY A 197 -12.98 -16.74 12.14
C GLY A 197 -12.20 -17.72 13.02
N ASP A 198 -11.59 -18.72 12.41
CA ASP A 198 -10.71 -19.71 13.07
C ASP A 198 -9.26 -19.21 13.24
N LYS A 199 -8.88 -18.15 12.52
CA LYS A 199 -7.55 -17.56 12.60
C LYS A 199 -7.44 -16.64 13.82
N THR A 200 -6.41 -16.86 14.63
CA THR A 200 -6.03 -15.96 15.73
C THR A 200 -4.60 -15.48 15.50
N GLU A 201 -4.41 -14.17 15.51
CA GLU A 201 -3.09 -13.53 15.42
C GLU A 201 -2.86 -12.62 16.62
N THR A 202 -1.63 -12.59 17.13
CA THR A 202 -1.22 -11.63 18.15
C THR A 202 -0.38 -10.55 17.49
N LEU A 203 -0.93 -9.33 17.43
CA LEU A 203 -0.28 -8.15 16.88
C LEU A 203 0.55 -7.50 18.01
N THR A 204 1.85 -7.34 17.83
CA THR A 204 2.73 -6.71 18.83
C THR A 204 3.05 -5.29 18.40
N LEU A 205 2.50 -4.31 19.11
CA LEU A 205 2.67 -2.90 18.83
C LEU A 205 3.77 -2.28 19.68
N GLN A 206 4.60 -1.46 19.06
CA GLN A 206 5.75 -0.81 19.68
C GLN A 206 5.36 0.51 20.36
N HIS A 207 6.12 0.89 21.38
CA HIS A 207 5.91 2.13 22.10
C HIS A 207 5.99 3.35 21.17
N ASN A 208 4.95 4.17 21.22
CA ASN A 208 4.82 5.44 20.53
C ASN A 208 4.87 5.32 18.99
N GLN A 209 4.42 4.18 18.45
CA GLN A 209 4.39 3.90 17.02
C GLN A 209 2.96 3.81 16.47
N VAL A 210 2.84 4.06 15.16
CA VAL A 210 1.64 3.76 14.39
C VAL A 210 1.97 2.69 13.37
N GLU A 211 1.29 1.56 13.46
CA GLU A 211 1.61 0.34 12.70
C GLU A 211 0.41 -0.12 11.88
N GLU A 212 0.67 -0.57 10.65
CA GLU A 212 -0.30 -1.26 9.79
C GLU A 212 -0.07 -2.76 9.89
N TYR A 213 -1.14 -3.52 10.13
CA TYR A 213 -1.14 -4.98 10.05
C TYR A 213 -2.08 -5.42 8.94
N THR A 214 -1.62 -6.37 8.13
CA THR A 214 -2.44 -7.00 7.08
C THR A 214 -2.67 -8.46 7.44
N ILE A 215 -3.94 -8.84 7.53
CA ILE A 215 -4.39 -10.21 7.80
C ILE A 215 -5.13 -10.69 6.55
N SER A 216 -4.57 -11.71 5.88
CA SER A 216 -5.26 -12.43 4.82
C SER A 216 -6.06 -13.59 5.43
N SER A 217 -7.32 -13.74 5.01
CA SER A 217 -8.18 -14.84 5.41
C SER A 217 -9.26 -15.11 4.37
N THR A 218 -9.88 -16.27 4.44
CA THR A 218 -11.19 -16.50 3.80
C THR A 218 -12.23 -15.60 4.49
N PHE A 219 -13.32 -15.28 3.77
CA PHE A 219 -14.36 -14.42 4.32
C PHE A 219 -14.91 -14.97 5.65
N THR A 220 -14.89 -14.11 6.68
CA THR A 220 -15.54 -14.35 7.97
C THR A 220 -16.52 -13.20 8.23
N PRO A 221 -17.57 -13.40 9.06
CA PRO A 221 -18.57 -12.36 9.27
C PRO A 221 -18.07 -11.20 10.16
N TYR A 222 -17.00 -11.39 10.93
CA TYR A 222 -16.49 -10.37 11.83
C TYR A 222 -14.99 -10.54 12.08
N ILE A 223 -14.36 -9.44 12.49
CA ILE A 223 -13.07 -9.43 13.18
C ILE A 223 -13.29 -8.96 14.62
N LYS A 224 -12.65 -9.66 15.56
CA LYS A 224 -12.65 -9.31 16.98
C LYS A 224 -11.26 -8.91 17.42
N LEU A 225 -11.15 -7.77 18.08
CA LEU A 225 -9.91 -7.20 18.58
C LEU A 225 -9.97 -7.10 20.10
N THR A 226 -8.96 -7.61 20.77
CA THR A 226 -8.84 -7.58 22.24
C THR A 226 -7.41 -7.23 22.63
N PRO A 227 -7.13 -6.07 23.25
CA PRO A 227 -5.83 -5.79 23.84
C PRO A 227 -5.48 -6.84 24.90
N GLU A 228 -4.28 -7.43 24.79
CA GLU A 228 -3.81 -8.45 25.72
C GLU A 228 -3.28 -7.83 27.02
N VAL A 229 -3.41 -8.59 28.10
CA VAL A 229 -2.90 -8.23 29.42
C VAL A 229 -1.41 -8.56 29.49
N HIS A 230 -0.58 -7.54 29.67
CA HIS A 230 0.79 -7.72 30.13
C HIS A 230 1.12 -6.66 31.20
N GLU A 231 1.34 -7.14 32.43
CA GLU A 231 1.79 -6.37 33.60
C GLU A 231 0.87 -5.22 34.07
N ASN A 232 1.13 -4.68 35.27
CA ASN A 232 0.32 -3.69 36.01
C ASN A 232 0.34 -2.28 35.40
N ILE A 233 0.55 -2.14 34.10
CA ILE A 233 0.58 -0.85 33.40
C ILE A 233 -0.73 -0.68 32.63
N GLN A 234 -1.41 0.45 32.84
CA GLN A 234 -2.58 0.82 32.07
C GLN A 234 -2.14 1.07 30.61
N ASN A 235 -2.29 0.05 29.78
CA ASN A 235 -1.96 0.09 28.36
C ASN A 235 -3.26 0.15 27.58
N TYR A 236 -3.35 1.10 26.66
CA TYR A 236 -4.43 1.20 25.69
C TYR A 236 -3.83 1.30 24.29
N VAL A 237 -4.64 0.92 23.31
CA VAL A 237 -4.34 1.08 21.90
C VAL A 237 -5.43 1.91 21.26
N VAL A 238 -5.09 2.72 20.27
CA VAL A 238 -6.08 3.43 19.46
C VAL A 238 -6.16 2.77 18.09
N LEU A 239 -7.31 2.18 17.78
CA LEU A 239 -7.64 1.73 16.43
C LEU A 239 -8.06 2.93 15.58
N SER A 240 -7.28 3.21 14.54
CA SER A 240 -7.49 4.35 13.63
C SER A 240 -8.36 3.96 12.43
N SER A 241 -8.14 2.79 11.86
CA SER A 241 -8.93 2.34 10.71
C SER A 241 -8.94 0.84 10.54
N VAL A 242 -10.03 0.35 9.97
CA VAL A 242 -10.21 -1.02 9.49
C VAL A 242 -10.54 -0.96 8.01
N THR A 243 -9.66 -1.49 7.17
CA THR A 243 -9.91 -1.63 5.74
C THR A 243 -10.10 -3.09 5.42
N VAL A 244 -11.17 -3.42 4.72
CA VAL A 244 -11.47 -4.77 4.29
C VAL A 244 -11.71 -4.74 2.80
N TYR A 245 -11.00 -5.58 2.06
CA TYR A 245 -11.18 -5.62 0.62
C TYR A 245 -10.92 -6.99 0.02
N SER A 246 -11.52 -7.20 -1.14
CA SER A 246 -11.22 -8.31 -2.04
C SER A 246 -11.12 -7.78 -3.45
N THR A 247 -10.12 -8.28 -4.19
CA THR A 247 -9.87 -7.87 -5.57
C THR A 247 -9.65 -9.09 -6.44
N SER A 248 -10.47 -9.21 -7.47
CA SER A 248 -10.28 -10.11 -8.60
C SER A 248 -9.57 -9.35 -9.73
N LEU A 249 -8.54 -9.95 -10.30
CA LEU A 249 -7.73 -9.35 -11.36
C LEU A 249 -7.44 -10.42 -12.41
N ARG A 250 -7.68 -10.13 -13.69
CA ARG A 250 -7.15 -10.96 -14.78
C ARG A 250 -5.65 -10.72 -14.86
N THR A 251 -4.87 -11.75 -14.57
CA THR A 251 -3.42 -11.61 -14.45
C THR A 251 -2.69 -12.16 -15.69
N PRO A 252 -1.69 -11.44 -16.21
CA PRO A 252 -0.69 -12.04 -17.09
C PRO A 252 0.16 -13.06 -16.32
N HIS A 253 0.60 -14.13 -16.99
CA HIS A 253 1.52 -15.10 -16.42
C HIS A 253 2.61 -15.44 -17.43
N LEU A 254 3.80 -14.83 -17.27
CA LEU A 254 4.91 -15.02 -18.19
C LEU A 254 5.82 -16.16 -17.72
N SER A 255 5.84 -17.28 -18.47
CA SER A 255 6.76 -18.39 -18.29
C SER A 255 7.90 -18.34 -19.29
N ILE A 256 9.07 -18.85 -18.89
CA ILE A 256 10.20 -19.04 -19.78
C ILE A 256 10.13 -20.46 -20.33
N GLU A 257 9.87 -20.61 -21.62
CA GLU A 257 9.82 -21.91 -22.29
C GLU A 257 11.21 -22.40 -22.69
N SER A 258 12.07 -21.47 -23.17
CA SER A 258 13.46 -21.79 -23.44
C SER A 258 14.39 -20.60 -23.29
N ILE A 259 15.65 -20.92 -22.99
CA ILE A 259 16.76 -19.97 -22.90
C ILE A 259 17.91 -20.54 -23.73
N GLU A 260 18.32 -19.80 -24.75
CA GLU A 260 19.50 -20.13 -25.57
C GLU A 260 20.51 -19.01 -25.43
N ALA A 261 21.73 -19.32 -25.03
CA ALA A 261 22.80 -18.35 -24.93
C ALA A 261 23.99 -18.76 -25.77
N SER A 262 24.45 -17.84 -26.61
CA SER A 262 25.59 -18.04 -27.50
C SER A 262 26.59 -16.90 -27.35
N ARG A 263 27.87 -17.24 -27.32
CA ARG A 263 28.94 -16.25 -27.29
C ARG A 263 29.21 -15.74 -28.71
N GLN A 264 29.13 -14.42 -28.88
CA GLN A 264 29.46 -13.72 -30.12
C GLN A 264 30.61 -12.74 -29.84
N GLY A 265 31.84 -13.25 -29.92
CA GLY A 265 33.07 -12.50 -29.65
C GLY A 265 33.12 -11.94 -28.22
N SER A 266 33.04 -10.61 -28.11
CA SER A 266 33.03 -9.87 -26.85
C SER A 266 31.64 -9.71 -26.21
N SER A 267 30.62 -10.36 -26.77
CA SER A 267 29.25 -10.32 -26.27
C SER A 267 28.66 -11.72 -26.11
N ILE A 268 27.63 -11.83 -25.27
CA ILE A 268 26.78 -13.01 -25.17
C ILE A 268 25.38 -12.58 -25.59
N LYS A 269 24.84 -13.29 -26.57
CA LYS A 269 23.49 -13.13 -27.07
C LYS A 269 22.60 -14.18 -26.43
N ILE A 270 21.58 -13.72 -25.71
CA ILE A 270 20.60 -14.56 -25.03
C ILE A 270 19.28 -14.41 -25.77
N LYS A 271 18.77 -15.52 -26.28
CA LYS A 271 17.44 -15.64 -26.88
C LYS A 271 16.51 -16.33 -25.90
N LEU A 272 15.32 -15.78 -25.76
CA LEU A 272 14.29 -16.24 -24.83
C LEU A 272 13.02 -16.53 -25.60
N ARG A 273 12.38 -17.67 -25.31
CA ARG A 273 11.01 -17.95 -25.71
C ARG A 273 10.12 -17.83 -24.49
N ILE A 274 9.19 -16.89 -24.51
CA ILE A 274 8.37 -16.50 -23.37
C ILE A 274 6.91 -16.73 -23.73
N ALA A 275 6.20 -17.53 -22.93
CA ALA A 275 4.77 -17.75 -23.11
C ALA A 275 3.98 -16.92 -22.10
N ASN A 276 2.87 -16.31 -22.53
CA ASN A 276 1.89 -15.75 -21.62
C ASN A 276 0.76 -16.75 -21.40
N ASN A 277 0.83 -17.53 -20.32
CA ASN A 277 -0.21 -18.50 -19.94
C ASN A 277 -1.32 -17.87 -19.09
N GLY A 278 -1.33 -16.54 -18.96
CA GLY A 278 -2.33 -15.80 -18.21
C GLY A 278 -3.53 -15.37 -19.06
N GLU A 279 -4.40 -14.57 -18.45
CA GLU A 279 -5.67 -14.13 -19.04
C GLU A 279 -5.64 -12.68 -19.57
N SER A 280 -4.51 -12.00 -19.40
CA SER A 280 -4.38 -10.56 -19.70
C SER A 280 -3.01 -10.22 -20.27
N ILE A 281 -2.94 -9.08 -20.96
CA ILE A 281 -1.71 -8.43 -21.40
C ILE A 281 -1.06 -7.73 -20.20
N PRO A 282 0.25 -7.91 -19.94
CA PRO A 282 0.95 -7.17 -18.90
C PRO A 282 0.92 -5.67 -19.15
N ASP A 283 0.95 -4.89 -18.07
CA ASP A 283 1.20 -3.46 -18.22
C ASP A 283 2.68 -3.28 -18.57
N ARG A 284 3.62 -3.74 -17.77
CA ARG A 284 5.06 -3.55 -18.04
C ARG A 284 5.75 -4.90 -18.11
N VAL A 285 6.74 -5.02 -18.98
CA VAL A 285 7.64 -6.18 -19.03
C VAL A 285 9.09 -5.68 -19.10
N ILE A 286 9.92 -6.23 -18.23
CA ILE A 286 11.36 -5.97 -18.18
C ILE A 286 12.06 -7.33 -18.14
N ILE A 287 13.04 -7.50 -19.00
CA ILE A 287 13.93 -8.65 -18.97
C ILE A 287 15.29 -8.16 -18.50
N SER A 288 15.82 -8.79 -17.47
CA SER A 288 17.10 -8.44 -16.85
C SER A 288 17.97 -9.68 -16.74
N VAL A 289 19.29 -9.49 -16.91
CA VAL A 289 20.27 -10.57 -16.74
C VAL A 289 21.20 -10.25 -15.60
N PHE A 290 21.37 -11.23 -14.72
CA PHE A 290 22.19 -11.14 -13.53
C PHE A 290 23.33 -12.15 -13.57
N ASN A 291 24.46 -11.79 -12.98
CA ASN A 291 25.55 -12.69 -12.62
C ASN A 291 25.79 -12.57 -11.13
N ARG A 292 25.49 -13.62 -10.36
CA ARG A 292 25.59 -13.60 -8.88
C ARG A 292 24.94 -12.36 -8.23
N GLY A 293 23.78 -11.95 -8.74
CA GLY A 293 23.03 -10.79 -8.27
C GLY A 293 23.44 -9.44 -8.87
N PHE A 294 24.54 -9.35 -9.63
CA PHE A 294 24.92 -8.13 -10.34
C PHE A 294 24.21 -8.03 -11.68
N LEU A 295 23.54 -6.88 -11.95
CA LEU A 295 22.86 -6.62 -13.21
C LEU A 295 23.87 -6.39 -14.35
N LEU A 296 23.80 -7.21 -15.38
CA LEU A 296 24.66 -7.13 -16.58
C LEU A 296 23.98 -6.44 -17.76
N GLY A 297 22.66 -6.53 -17.85
CA GLY A 297 21.90 -5.97 -18.94
C GLY A 297 20.40 -6.03 -18.65
N MET A 298 19.66 -5.13 -19.29
CA MET A 298 18.22 -5.02 -19.15
C MET A 298 17.61 -4.52 -20.45
N VAL A 299 16.45 -5.06 -20.83
CA VAL A 299 15.60 -4.54 -21.90
C VAL A 299 14.19 -4.32 -21.39
N LYS A 300 13.59 -3.20 -21.78
CA LYS A 300 12.15 -2.94 -21.59
C LYS A 300 11.45 -3.44 -22.85
N CYS A 301 10.52 -4.37 -22.69
CA CYS A 301 9.80 -4.96 -23.82
C CYS A 301 8.49 -4.21 -24.07
N ASP A 302 8.00 -4.27 -25.30
CA ASP A 302 6.65 -3.83 -25.63
C ASP A 302 5.64 -4.82 -25.04
N PRO A 303 4.78 -4.39 -24.08
CA PRO A 303 3.82 -5.28 -23.44
C PRO A 303 2.80 -5.85 -24.41
N CYS A 304 2.47 -5.14 -25.49
CA CYS A 304 1.48 -5.56 -26.48
C CYS A 304 1.87 -6.85 -27.23
N LYS A 305 3.15 -7.24 -27.20
CA LYS A 305 3.58 -8.53 -27.77
C LYS A 305 3.09 -9.73 -26.97
N TYR A 306 2.84 -9.57 -25.68
CA TYR A 306 2.54 -10.66 -24.76
C TYR A 306 1.02 -10.82 -24.57
N GLU A 307 0.30 -11.04 -25.68
CA GLU A 307 -1.13 -11.34 -25.60
C GLU A 307 -1.37 -12.71 -24.93
N PRO A 308 -2.54 -12.93 -24.29
CA PRO A 308 -2.88 -14.22 -23.70
C PRO A 308 -2.70 -15.38 -24.67
N ASN A 309 -2.07 -16.46 -24.20
CA ASN A 309 -1.77 -17.68 -24.96
C ASN A 309 -0.84 -17.48 -26.16
N THR A 310 -0.03 -16.42 -26.18
CA THR A 310 1.00 -16.20 -27.20
C THR A 310 2.38 -16.62 -26.74
N LEU A 311 3.23 -16.95 -27.72
CA LEU A 311 4.64 -17.21 -27.53
C LEU A 311 5.45 -16.11 -28.22
N VAL A 312 6.29 -15.44 -27.44
CA VAL A 312 7.10 -14.30 -27.90
C VAL A 312 8.57 -14.67 -27.84
N GLU A 313 9.32 -14.31 -28.88
CA GLU A 313 10.77 -14.39 -28.89
C GLU A 313 11.36 -13.02 -28.55
N GLU A 314 12.23 -13.00 -27.56
CA GLU A 314 12.99 -11.80 -27.18
C GLU A 314 14.48 -12.09 -27.19
N GLU A 315 15.24 -11.04 -27.42
CA GLU A 315 16.69 -11.12 -27.51
C GLU A 315 17.34 -10.01 -26.69
N LEU A 316 18.39 -10.38 -25.96
CA LEU A 316 19.19 -9.44 -25.22
C LEU A 316 20.67 -9.78 -25.36
N VAL A 317 21.49 -8.73 -25.46
CA VAL A 317 22.94 -8.85 -25.61
C VAL A 317 23.61 -8.25 -24.38
N ILE A 318 24.50 -9.03 -23.75
CA ILE A 318 25.34 -8.59 -22.62
C ILE A 318 26.82 -8.65 -22.99
N PRO A 319 27.68 -7.87 -22.31
CA PRO A 319 29.12 -8.01 -22.47
C PRO A 319 29.63 -9.38 -21.99
N ALA A 320 30.47 -10.03 -22.79
CA ALA A 320 31.15 -11.26 -22.42
C ALA A 320 32.34 -10.94 -21.51
N GLN A 321 32.13 -11.02 -20.19
CA GLN A 321 33.19 -10.87 -19.20
C GLN A 321 33.86 -12.23 -18.91
N SER A 322 35.12 -12.22 -18.53
CA SER A 322 35.93 -13.43 -18.28
C SER A 322 35.52 -14.22 -17.03
N GLN A 323 34.66 -13.68 -16.16
CA GLN A 323 34.19 -14.30 -14.91
C GLN A 323 32.66 -14.40 -14.82
N LEU A 324 32.01 -14.73 -15.94
CA LEU A 324 30.58 -15.04 -15.91
C LEU A 324 30.40 -16.47 -15.38
N SER A 325 29.77 -16.59 -14.22
CA SER A 325 29.46 -17.89 -13.61
C SER A 325 28.12 -17.76 -12.92
N GLU A 326 27.16 -18.62 -13.30
CA GLU A 326 25.77 -18.57 -12.82
C GLU A 326 25.02 -17.32 -13.33
N LEU A 327 24.76 -17.32 -14.63
CA LEU A 327 23.89 -16.34 -15.27
C LEU A 327 22.42 -16.68 -15.00
N THR A 328 21.64 -15.67 -14.57
CA THR A 328 20.20 -15.78 -14.35
C THR A 328 19.49 -14.70 -15.15
N VAL A 329 18.52 -15.11 -15.98
CA VAL A 329 17.54 -14.20 -16.59
C VAL A 329 16.37 -14.06 -15.64
N ARG A 330 15.92 -12.84 -15.41
CA ARG A 330 14.67 -12.52 -14.71
C ARG A 330 13.75 -11.78 -15.66
N ILE A 331 12.55 -12.28 -15.82
CA ILE A 331 11.44 -11.54 -16.41
C ILE A 331 10.65 -10.95 -15.25
N ALA A 332 10.56 -9.63 -15.19
CA ALA A 332 9.68 -8.93 -14.27
C ALA A 332 8.54 -8.29 -15.07
N TRP A 333 7.31 -8.55 -14.66
CA TRP A 333 6.15 -7.91 -15.28
C TRP A 333 5.17 -7.40 -14.24
N SER A 334 4.42 -6.37 -14.60
CA SER A 334 3.42 -5.78 -13.73
C SER A 334 2.07 -5.70 -14.41
N LYS A 335 1.01 -5.71 -13.60
CA LYS A 335 -0.35 -5.40 -14.01
C LYS A 335 -1.00 -4.62 -12.87
N LEU A 336 -1.46 -3.40 -13.15
CA LEU A 336 -2.03 -2.51 -12.15
C LEU A 336 -1.09 -2.36 -10.93
N THR A 337 -1.58 -2.67 -9.73
CA THR A 337 -0.80 -2.51 -8.49
C THR A 337 0.15 -3.67 -8.20
N ARG A 338 0.17 -4.73 -9.02
CA ARG A 338 0.90 -5.97 -8.74
C ARG A 338 2.07 -6.15 -9.69
N THR A 339 3.15 -6.73 -9.17
CA THR A 339 4.36 -7.08 -9.93
C THR A 339 4.74 -8.52 -9.61
N TRP A 340 5.12 -9.26 -10.64
CA TRP A 340 5.55 -10.65 -10.57
C TRP A 340 6.90 -10.82 -11.26
N PHE A 341 7.54 -11.96 -11.01
CA PHE A 341 8.80 -12.30 -11.61
C PHE A 341 8.90 -13.80 -11.88
N THR A 342 9.62 -14.15 -12.94
CA THR A 342 10.04 -15.52 -13.28
C THR A 342 11.54 -15.49 -13.54
N ASP A 343 12.25 -16.43 -12.92
CA ASP A 343 13.69 -16.57 -13.06
C ASP A 343 14.04 -17.83 -13.85
N GLY A 344 15.06 -17.75 -14.69
CA GLY A 344 15.59 -18.87 -15.46
C GLY A 344 17.11 -18.86 -15.48
N LYS A 345 17.72 -20.04 -15.31
CA LYS A 345 19.17 -20.20 -15.38
C LYS A 345 19.63 -20.23 -16.82
N VAL A 346 20.65 -19.45 -17.14
CA VAL A 346 21.28 -19.44 -18.45
C VAL A 346 22.46 -20.40 -18.44
N VAL A 347 22.42 -21.40 -19.31
CA VAL A 347 23.57 -22.26 -19.59
C VAL A 347 24.20 -21.77 -20.88
N LEU A 348 25.48 -21.42 -20.82
CA LEU A 348 26.24 -21.02 -22.02
C LEU A 348 26.56 -22.27 -22.82
N ALA A 349 26.14 -22.29 -24.09
CA ALA A 349 26.51 -23.31 -25.06
C ALA A 349 27.94 -23.12 -25.58
#